data_AF-Q5A6B6-F1
#
_entry.id   AF-Q5A6B6-F1
#
_cell.length_a   1.000
_cell.length_b   1.000
_cell.length_c   1.000
_cell.angle_alpha   90.00
_cell.angle_beta   90.00
_cell.angle_gamma   90.00
#
_symmetry.space_group_name_H-M   'P 1'
#
loop_
_entity.id
_entity.type
_entity.pdbx_description
1 polymer ?
#
loop_
_entity_poly.entity_id
_entity_poly.type
_entity_poly.pdbx_seq_one_letter_code
_entity_poly.pdbx_strand_id
1 'polypeptide(L)'
;MTVPFKIPISDLDYCLEQLLDHKPPKILPPETIQQLCHTLKTELLQTPNIISLQSPISVVGDIHGQYHDLLEIFQIGGSPPQTNYLFLGDYVDRGYYSVETISLLLVLKLRYPERVFLIRGNHESRTITTNYGFYTEVLNKYQGSADVWTFITDLFDYLPLGATIDGKIFACHGGLSPSCQQLDQIRAVDRFREIPHDGIMADLVWSDPDVAISDFKLSPRGAGYLFGNDVIDKFCQDNNLVQMIRAHQLCNEGYTSYWKGKCLTVWSAPNYCYRCGNKASVLEILHSNYDSKDPTNGSDGEISSINGEFIGVNTSFESFGDDDDDYNDYRNRFNNSSRLHKQQGVLPGQFFNVFEASKENDEDTLQGKSVNGINFDDELSTSDDTSGSGGNNNKGDFFAAFFQERPKRQQVEYFL
;
A
#
# COMPACT_ATOMS: atom_id res chain seq x y z
N MET A 1 8.23 -30.53 -17.32
CA MET A 1 8.95 -29.28 -17.03
C MET A 1 8.49 -28.24 -18.04
N THR A 2 7.43 -27.50 -17.72
CA THR A 2 7.05 -26.29 -18.46
C THR A 2 8.01 -25.20 -18.01
N VAL A 3 8.83 -24.67 -18.92
CA VAL A 3 9.62 -23.47 -18.64
C VAL A 3 8.62 -22.37 -18.28
N PRO A 4 8.71 -21.74 -17.10
CA PRO A 4 7.79 -20.65 -16.77
C PRO A 4 7.96 -19.56 -17.82
N PHE A 5 6.89 -19.28 -18.56
CA PHE A 5 6.85 -18.19 -19.52
C PHE A 5 6.99 -16.88 -18.73
N LYS A 6 8.05 -16.11 -19.03
CA LYS A 6 8.19 -14.75 -18.52
C LYS A 6 7.77 -13.79 -19.63
N ILE A 7 6.91 -12.84 -19.30
CA ILE A 7 6.55 -11.74 -20.21
C ILE A 7 7.85 -10.96 -20.52
N PRO A 8 8.19 -10.72 -21.80
CA PRO A 8 9.33 -9.90 -22.16
C PRO A 8 9.26 -8.53 -21.48
N ILE A 9 10.40 -8.04 -20.98
CA ILE A 9 10.47 -6.71 -20.33
C ILE A 9 9.96 -5.60 -21.26
N SER A 10 10.24 -5.70 -22.57
CA SER A 10 9.72 -4.77 -23.58
C SER A 10 8.20 -4.67 -23.59
N ASP A 11 7.51 -5.78 -23.32
CA ASP A 11 6.06 -5.84 -23.37
C ASP A 11 5.47 -5.23 -22.09
N LEU A 12 6.16 -5.40 -20.95
CA LEU A 12 5.82 -4.70 -19.71
C LEU A 12 6.06 -3.19 -19.84
N ASP A 13 7.19 -2.77 -20.40
CA ASP A 13 7.48 -1.34 -20.63
C ASP A 13 6.45 -0.71 -21.59
N TYR A 14 6.01 -1.44 -22.63
CA TYR A 14 4.90 -1.00 -23.48
C TYR A 14 3.58 -0.87 -22.72
N CYS A 15 3.27 -1.79 -21.80
CA CYS A 15 2.09 -1.66 -20.94
C CYS A 15 2.17 -0.41 -20.05
N LEU A 16 3.36 -0.12 -19.49
CA LEU A 16 3.59 1.09 -18.69
C LEU A 16 3.40 2.36 -19.52
N GLU A 17 3.90 2.39 -20.76
CA GLU A 17 3.68 3.49 -21.71
C GLU A 17 2.17 3.74 -21.93
N GLN A 18 1.39 2.68 -22.19
CA GLN A 18 -0.06 2.83 -22.40
C GLN A 18 -0.79 3.38 -21.17
N LEU A 19 -0.38 2.97 -19.97
CA LEU A 19 -0.99 3.41 -18.73
C LEU A 19 -0.58 4.86 -18.37
N LEU A 20 0.66 5.27 -18.63
CA LEU A 20 1.24 6.51 -18.10
C LEU A 20 1.23 7.71 -19.07
N ASP A 21 1.48 7.49 -20.36
CA ASP A 21 1.71 8.60 -21.31
C ASP A 21 0.41 9.20 -21.86
N HIS A 22 -0.73 8.52 -21.68
CA HIS A 22 -2.01 8.96 -22.21
C HIS A 22 -2.86 9.70 -21.16
N LYS A 23 -3.61 10.72 -21.62
CA LYS A 23 -4.60 11.47 -20.83
C LYS A 23 -5.94 11.50 -21.57
N PRO A 24 -6.97 10.74 -21.15
CA PRO A 24 -6.98 9.79 -20.02
C PRO A 24 -6.05 8.59 -20.25
N PRO A 25 -5.65 7.87 -19.18
CA PRO A 25 -4.85 6.65 -19.30
C PRO A 25 -5.57 5.61 -20.18
N LYS A 26 -4.82 4.86 -21.01
CA LYS A 26 -5.43 3.79 -21.81
C LYS A 26 -5.56 2.52 -20.99
N ILE A 27 -6.73 1.90 -21.06
CA ILE A 27 -6.92 0.53 -20.59
C ILE A 27 -6.15 -0.45 -21.47
N LEU A 28 -5.62 -1.52 -20.86
CA LEU A 28 -4.92 -2.58 -21.59
C LEU A 28 -5.94 -3.56 -22.20
N PRO A 29 -5.62 -4.21 -23.34
CA PRO A 29 -6.50 -5.23 -23.93
C PRO A 29 -6.77 -6.41 -22.96
N PRO A 30 -7.95 -7.06 -23.02
CA PRO A 30 -8.28 -8.20 -22.17
C PRO A 30 -7.25 -9.34 -22.19
N GLU A 31 -6.68 -9.64 -23.37
CA GLU A 31 -5.67 -10.67 -23.54
C GLU A 31 -4.37 -10.32 -22.80
N THR A 32 -4.00 -9.04 -22.81
CA THR A 32 -2.84 -8.55 -22.06
C THR A 32 -3.08 -8.69 -20.56
N ILE A 33 -4.24 -8.27 -20.06
CA ILE A 33 -4.60 -8.44 -18.63
C ILE A 33 -4.60 -9.92 -18.24
N GLN A 34 -5.16 -10.79 -19.07
CA GLN A 34 -5.16 -12.23 -18.84
C GLN A 34 -3.74 -12.78 -18.69
N GLN A 35 -2.82 -12.38 -19.57
CA GLN A 35 -1.41 -12.81 -19.53
C GLN A 35 -0.68 -12.28 -18.29
N LEU A 36 -0.88 -11.01 -17.94
CA LEU A 36 -0.32 -10.41 -16.71
C LEU A 36 -0.81 -11.17 -15.47
N CYS A 37 -2.12 -11.42 -15.37
CA CYS A 37 -2.71 -12.15 -14.25
C CYS A 37 -2.19 -13.60 -14.18
N HIS A 38 -2.11 -14.30 -15.32
CA HIS A 38 -1.60 -15.67 -15.36
C HIS A 38 -0.13 -15.77 -14.93
N THR A 39 0.70 -14.84 -15.42
CA THR A 39 2.13 -14.79 -15.07
C THR A 39 2.31 -14.49 -13.59
N LEU A 40 1.61 -13.48 -13.05
CA LEU A 40 1.73 -13.14 -11.64
C LEU A 40 1.19 -14.24 -10.71
N LYS A 41 0.09 -14.92 -11.06
CA LYS A 41 -0.37 -16.11 -10.32
C LYS A 41 0.73 -17.17 -10.19
N THR A 42 1.48 -17.40 -11.27
CA THR A 42 2.59 -18.38 -11.28
C THR A 42 3.71 -17.99 -10.33
N GLU A 43 4.06 -16.70 -10.24
CA GLU A 43 5.05 -16.20 -9.27
C GLU A 43 4.52 -16.28 -7.83
N LEU A 44 3.28 -15.84 -7.62
CA LEU A 44 2.66 -15.80 -6.29
C LEU A 44 2.39 -17.19 -5.70
N LEU A 45 2.26 -18.25 -6.51
CA LEU A 45 2.15 -19.63 -6.02
C LEU A 45 3.28 -20.04 -5.08
N GLN A 46 4.49 -19.50 -5.29
CA GLN A 46 5.67 -19.81 -4.48
C GLN A 46 5.86 -18.84 -3.30
N THR A 47 5.12 -17.74 -3.29
CA THR A 47 5.21 -16.71 -2.25
C THR A 47 4.50 -17.18 -0.97
N PRO A 48 5.10 -17.02 0.23
CA PRO A 48 4.44 -17.33 1.50
C PRO A 48 3.31 -16.34 1.81
N ASN A 49 2.42 -16.69 2.74
CA ASN A 49 1.34 -15.76 3.16
C ASN A 49 1.87 -14.49 3.83
N ILE A 50 3.06 -14.56 4.43
CA ILE A 50 3.77 -13.42 5.03
C ILE A 50 5.09 -13.24 4.28
N ILE A 51 5.21 -12.16 3.53
CA ILE A 51 6.43 -11.80 2.79
C ILE A 51 7.45 -11.22 3.77
N SER A 52 8.72 -11.63 3.69
CA SER A 52 9.80 -11.02 4.49
C SER A 52 10.49 -9.93 3.68
N LEU A 53 10.42 -8.70 4.18
CA LEU A 53 10.91 -7.48 3.54
C LEU A 53 11.96 -6.80 4.41
N GLN A 54 12.75 -5.91 3.81
CA GLN A 54 13.78 -5.12 4.48
C GLN A 54 13.54 -3.63 4.24
N SER A 55 13.94 -2.79 5.20
CA SER A 55 14.08 -1.35 4.99
C SER A 55 15.34 -1.02 4.15
N PRO A 56 15.40 0.13 3.43
CA PRO A 56 14.37 1.16 3.33
C PRO A 56 13.16 0.72 2.51
N ILE A 57 11.95 1.11 2.93
CA ILE A 57 10.70 0.78 2.26
C ILE A 57 9.62 1.84 2.50
N SER A 58 8.82 2.09 1.46
CA SER A 58 7.66 2.97 1.48
C SER A 58 6.39 2.11 1.57
N VAL A 59 5.60 2.32 2.62
CA VAL A 59 4.36 1.57 2.88
C VAL A 59 3.16 2.44 2.52
N VAL A 60 2.29 1.90 1.67
CA VAL A 60 1.14 2.59 1.07
C VAL A 60 -0.13 1.87 1.52
N GLY A 61 -1.10 2.64 2.02
CA GLY A 61 -2.43 2.16 2.39
C GLY A 61 -3.38 2.06 1.19
N ASP A 62 -4.67 2.24 1.46
CA ASP A 62 -5.76 2.16 0.50
C ASP A 62 -5.60 3.16 -0.66
N ILE A 63 -5.94 2.72 -1.88
CA ILE A 63 -5.88 3.54 -3.11
C ILE A 63 -7.26 3.68 -3.76
N HIS A 64 -8.08 2.62 -3.74
CA HIS A 64 -9.47 2.65 -4.19
C HIS A 64 -9.70 3.31 -5.57
N GLY A 65 -8.96 2.85 -6.58
CA GLY A 65 -9.13 3.32 -7.95
C GLY A 65 -8.81 4.81 -8.18
N GLN A 66 -8.15 5.47 -7.23
CA GLN A 66 -7.66 6.85 -7.39
C GLN A 66 -6.31 6.87 -8.12
N TYR A 67 -6.34 6.52 -9.40
CA TYR A 67 -5.16 6.35 -10.24
C TYR A 67 -4.22 7.57 -10.26
N HIS A 68 -4.76 8.78 -10.35
CA HIS A 68 -3.95 10.00 -10.38
C HIS A 68 -3.23 10.26 -9.07
N ASP A 69 -3.85 9.92 -7.94
CA ASP A 69 -3.22 10.02 -6.62
C ASP A 69 -2.16 8.93 -6.41
N LEU A 70 -2.33 7.75 -7.04
CA LEU A 70 -1.26 6.74 -7.11
C LEU A 70 -0.02 7.26 -7.87
N LEU A 71 -0.20 8.04 -8.94
CA LEU A 71 0.94 8.66 -9.63
C LEU A 71 1.62 9.74 -8.77
N GLU A 72 0.86 10.45 -7.94
CA GLU A 72 1.41 11.40 -6.97
C GLU A 72 2.24 10.69 -5.89
N ILE A 73 1.80 9.52 -5.41
CA ILE A 73 2.55 8.68 -4.47
C ILE A 73 3.95 8.34 -5.00
N PHE A 74 4.09 8.00 -6.29
CA PHE A 74 5.40 7.74 -6.90
C PHE A 74 6.24 9.00 -7.12
N GLN A 75 5.62 10.17 -7.29
CA GLN A 75 6.36 11.44 -7.34
C GLN A 75 6.92 11.84 -5.97
N ILE A 76 6.17 11.56 -4.90
CA ILE A 76 6.51 11.90 -3.51
C ILE A 76 7.48 10.88 -2.90
N GLY A 77 7.21 9.58 -3.10
CA GLY A 77 7.97 8.47 -2.54
C GLY A 77 9.19 8.06 -3.36
N GLY A 78 9.37 8.64 -4.55
CA GLY A 78 10.29 8.12 -5.56
C GLY A 78 9.69 6.95 -6.34
N SER A 79 10.22 6.65 -7.51
CA SER A 79 9.70 5.60 -8.39
C SER A 79 10.46 4.28 -8.19
N PRO A 80 9.82 3.12 -8.37
CA PRO A 80 10.55 1.90 -8.67
C PRO A 80 11.43 2.06 -9.92
N PRO A 81 12.64 1.45 -9.97
CA PRO A 81 13.19 0.53 -8.96
C PRO A 81 13.93 1.20 -7.79
N GLN A 82 14.09 2.53 -7.76
CA GLN A 82 14.87 3.24 -6.74
C GLN A 82 14.24 3.14 -5.35
N THR A 83 12.91 3.09 -5.29
CA THR A 83 12.14 2.99 -4.05
C THR A 83 11.49 1.60 -3.93
N ASN A 84 11.67 0.93 -2.79
CA ASN A 84 10.92 -0.28 -2.43
C ASN A 84 9.52 0.10 -1.92
N TYR A 85 8.49 -0.61 -2.36
CA TYR A 85 7.10 -0.35 -2.00
C TYR A 85 6.39 -1.58 -1.45
N LEU A 86 5.68 -1.40 -0.34
CA LEU A 86 4.67 -2.34 0.16
C LEU A 86 3.28 -1.68 0.09
N PHE A 87 2.37 -2.24 -0.71
CA PHE A 87 0.99 -1.81 -0.79
C PHE A 87 0.08 -2.71 0.04
N LEU A 88 -0.67 -2.13 0.98
CA LEU A 88 -1.41 -2.83 2.02
C LEU A 88 -2.80 -3.35 1.59
N GLY A 89 -3.17 -3.26 0.31
CA GLY A 89 -4.47 -3.71 -0.22
C GLY A 89 -5.40 -2.57 -0.58
N ASP A 90 -6.63 -2.91 -0.94
CA ASP A 90 -7.71 -1.99 -1.34
C ASP A 90 -7.29 -1.09 -2.52
N TYR A 91 -6.96 -1.77 -3.62
CA TYR A 91 -6.52 -1.15 -4.88
C TYR A 91 -7.70 -0.70 -5.73
N VAL A 92 -8.78 -1.47 -5.68
CA VAL A 92 -9.97 -1.32 -6.53
C VAL A 92 -11.16 -0.79 -5.75
N ASP A 93 -12.28 -0.63 -6.46
CA ASP A 93 -13.57 -0.11 -5.98
C ASP A 93 -13.54 1.37 -5.61
N ARG A 94 -14.76 1.93 -5.49
CA ARG A 94 -15.08 3.31 -5.08
C ARG A 94 -14.67 4.41 -6.06
N GLY A 95 -13.42 4.44 -6.52
CA GLY A 95 -12.92 5.35 -7.54
C GLY A 95 -13.28 4.92 -8.97
N TYR A 96 -12.94 5.77 -9.96
CA TYR A 96 -13.29 5.56 -11.38
C TYR A 96 -12.22 4.82 -12.20
N TYR A 97 -11.01 4.68 -11.64
CA TYR A 97 -9.85 4.16 -12.36
C TYR A 97 -9.27 2.94 -11.64
N SER A 98 -10.12 2.04 -11.17
CA SER A 98 -9.69 0.78 -10.54
C SER A 98 -8.97 -0.10 -11.55
N VAL A 99 -9.44 -0.18 -12.81
CA VAL A 99 -8.83 -0.97 -13.89
C VAL A 99 -7.41 -0.49 -14.16
N GLU A 100 -7.17 0.81 -14.29
CA GLU A 100 -5.86 1.40 -14.55
C GLU A 100 -4.96 1.28 -13.31
N THR A 101 -5.50 1.53 -12.12
CA THR A 101 -4.79 1.36 -10.84
C THR A 101 -4.26 -0.05 -10.68
N ILE A 102 -5.12 -1.07 -10.76
CA ILE A 102 -4.68 -2.46 -10.59
C ILE A 102 -3.74 -2.86 -11.73
N SER A 103 -4.04 -2.50 -12.98
CA SER A 103 -3.17 -2.81 -14.12
C SER A 103 -1.76 -2.26 -13.93
N LEU A 104 -1.63 -1.00 -13.49
CA LEU A 104 -0.34 -0.40 -13.20
C LEU A 104 0.42 -1.16 -12.11
N LEU A 105 -0.24 -1.49 -11.01
CA LEU A 105 0.37 -2.26 -9.92
C LEU A 105 0.80 -3.67 -10.36
N LEU A 106 0.01 -4.34 -11.21
CA LEU A 106 0.38 -5.66 -11.76
C LEU A 106 1.62 -5.57 -12.65
N VAL A 107 1.66 -4.60 -13.57
CA VAL A 107 2.80 -4.42 -14.47
C VAL A 107 4.04 -4.04 -13.67
N LEU A 108 3.93 -3.15 -12.68
CA LEU A 108 5.02 -2.79 -11.78
C LEU A 108 5.52 -3.97 -10.95
N LYS A 109 4.63 -4.81 -10.41
CA LYS A 109 5.01 -6.01 -9.67
C LYS A 109 5.80 -6.98 -10.54
N LEU A 110 5.36 -7.22 -11.77
CA LEU A 110 6.04 -8.12 -12.72
C LEU A 110 7.35 -7.52 -13.24
N ARG A 111 7.41 -6.20 -13.37
CA ARG A 111 8.59 -5.48 -13.86
C ARG A 111 9.67 -5.34 -12.79
N TYR A 112 9.29 -5.21 -11.52
CA TYR A 112 10.16 -5.07 -10.36
C TYR A 112 9.75 -6.00 -9.21
N PRO A 113 9.84 -7.32 -9.38
CA PRO A 113 9.31 -8.30 -8.42
C PRO A 113 9.95 -8.20 -7.03
N GLU A 114 11.19 -7.72 -6.93
CA GLU A 114 11.92 -7.52 -5.68
C GLU A 114 11.78 -6.11 -5.09
N ARG A 115 11.05 -5.21 -5.75
CA ARG A 115 10.90 -3.80 -5.33
C ARG A 115 9.45 -3.44 -5.00
N VAL A 116 8.48 -4.04 -5.69
CA VAL A 116 7.05 -3.78 -5.48
C VAL A 116 6.39 -5.00 -4.85
N PHE A 117 5.73 -4.82 -3.71
CA PHE A 117 5.06 -5.87 -2.96
C PHE A 117 3.59 -5.51 -2.74
N LEU A 118 2.71 -6.47 -3.04
CA LEU A 118 1.27 -6.31 -2.97
C LEU A 118 0.72 -7.34 -1.97
N ILE A 119 -0.07 -6.92 -0.99
CA ILE A 119 -0.80 -7.80 -0.09
C ILE A 119 -2.31 -7.58 -0.22
N ARG A 120 -3.12 -8.57 0.16
CA ARG A 120 -4.56 -8.57 -0.09
C ARG A 120 -5.30 -7.64 0.88
N GLY A 121 -6.13 -6.74 0.35
CA GLY A 121 -7.15 -6.01 1.09
C GLY A 121 -8.51 -6.71 1.08
N ASN A 122 -9.51 -6.14 1.74
CA ASN A 122 -10.85 -6.74 1.75
C ASN A 122 -11.60 -6.49 0.44
N HIS A 123 -11.26 -5.41 -0.28
CA HIS A 123 -11.80 -5.12 -1.61
C HIS A 123 -11.25 -6.04 -2.70
N GLU A 124 -10.13 -6.74 -2.48
CA GLU A 124 -9.64 -7.78 -3.38
C GLU A 124 -10.42 -9.11 -3.21
N SER A 125 -11.75 -9.03 -3.32
CA SER A 125 -12.71 -10.14 -3.21
C SER A 125 -13.86 -10.00 -4.21
N ARG A 126 -14.39 -11.12 -4.71
CA ARG A 126 -15.49 -11.12 -5.68
C ARG A 126 -16.75 -10.51 -5.10
N THR A 127 -17.05 -10.82 -3.83
CA THR A 127 -18.27 -10.34 -3.17
C THR A 127 -18.26 -8.81 -3.04
N ILE A 128 -17.13 -8.21 -2.67
CA ILE A 128 -17.02 -6.77 -2.49
C ILE A 128 -16.96 -6.06 -3.85
N THR A 129 -16.10 -6.50 -4.78
CA THR A 129 -15.98 -5.86 -6.10
C THR A 129 -17.26 -5.86 -6.94
N THR A 130 -18.14 -6.84 -6.73
CA THR A 130 -19.47 -6.88 -7.37
C THR A 130 -20.36 -5.73 -6.91
N ASN A 131 -20.21 -5.28 -5.66
CA ASN A 131 -21.10 -4.32 -5.00
C ASN A 131 -20.53 -2.89 -4.90
N TYR A 132 -19.20 -2.73 -4.99
CA TYR A 132 -18.51 -1.46 -4.70
C TYR A 132 -17.78 -0.82 -5.89
N GLY A 133 -18.12 -1.24 -7.12
CA GLY A 133 -17.83 -0.46 -8.32
C GLY A 133 -16.94 -1.16 -9.34
N PHE A 134 -15.98 -1.99 -8.94
CA PHE A 134 -15.00 -2.56 -9.87
C PHE A 134 -15.62 -3.46 -10.94
N TYR A 135 -16.61 -4.29 -10.57
CA TYR A 135 -17.33 -5.12 -11.55
C TYR A 135 -18.02 -4.26 -12.62
N THR A 136 -18.76 -3.24 -12.21
CA THR A 136 -19.44 -2.31 -13.10
C THR A 136 -18.44 -1.52 -13.96
N GLU A 137 -17.34 -1.07 -13.37
CA GLU A 137 -16.26 -0.37 -14.08
C GLU A 137 -15.69 -1.24 -15.21
N VAL A 138 -15.41 -2.52 -14.93
CA VAL A 138 -14.94 -3.48 -15.93
C VAL A 138 -15.96 -3.65 -17.06
N LEU A 139 -17.24 -3.90 -16.73
CA LEU A 139 -18.28 -4.05 -17.75
C LEU A 139 -18.35 -2.82 -18.68
N ASN A 140 -18.27 -1.62 -18.11
CA ASN A 140 -18.34 -0.38 -18.88
C ASN A 140 -17.10 -0.21 -19.79
N LYS A 141 -15.90 -0.47 -19.27
CA LYS A 141 -14.63 -0.29 -20.00
C LYS A 141 -14.37 -1.37 -21.05
N TYR A 142 -14.88 -2.58 -20.84
CA TYR A 142 -14.67 -3.74 -21.71
C TYR A 142 -15.93 -4.20 -22.45
N GLN A 143 -16.77 -3.24 -22.88
CA GLN A 143 -17.88 -3.46 -23.82
C GLN A 143 -18.88 -4.55 -23.35
N GLY A 144 -19.14 -4.61 -22.04
CA GLY A 144 -20.06 -5.56 -21.41
C GLY A 144 -19.45 -6.93 -21.11
N SER A 145 -18.17 -7.17 -21.39
CA SER A 145 -17.49 -8.40 -20.97
C SER A 145 -17.03 -8.32 -19.52
N ALA A 146 -17.28 -9.38 -18.75
CA ALA A 146 -16.80 -9.56 -17.38
C ALA A 146 -15.44 -10.29 -17.31
N ASP A 147 -14.85 -10.67 -18.44
CA ASP A 147 -13.65 -11.54 -18.48
C ASP A 147 -12.49 -10.94 -17.68
N VAL A 148 -12.24 -9.64 -17.84
CA VAL A 148 -11.17 -8.92 -17.13
C VAL A 148 -11.40 -8.95 -15.61
N TRP A 149 -12.65 -8.81 -15.16
CA TRP A 149 -12.99 -8.89 -13.74
C TRP A 149 -12.73 -10.31 -13.22
N THR A 150 -13.08 -11.35 -13.98
CA THR A 150 -12.78 -12.73 -13.63
C THR A 150 -11.27 -12.96 -13.54
N PHE A 151 -10.47 -12.50 -14.52
CA PHE A 151 -9.02 -12.69 -14.51
C PHE A 151 -8.35 -12.04 -13.29
N ILE A 152 -8.78 -10.83 -12.95
CA ILE A 152 -8.23 -10.05 -11.84
C ILE A 152 -8.69 -10.62 -10.49
N THR A 153 -9.97 -10.98 -10.34
CA THR A 153 -10.46 -11.59 -9.08
C THR A 153 -9.88 -12.99 -8.83
N ASP A 154 -9.62 -13.77 -9.88
CA ASP A 154 -8.87 -15.03 -9.77
C ASP A 154 -7.43 -14.81 -9.31
N LEU A 155 -6.80 -13.70 -9.69
CA LEU A 155 -5.46 -13.33 -9.22
C LEU A 155 -5.48 -12.87 -7.76
N PHE A 156 -6.53 -12.18 -7.31
CA PHE A 156 -6.67 -11.72 -5.92
C PHE A 156 -6.56 -12.87 -4.91
N ASP A 157 -7.02 -14.07 -5.27
CA ASP A 157 -6.89 -15.27 -4.43
C ASP A 157 -5.43 -15.67 -4.15
N TYR A 158 -4.47 -15.19 -4.93
CA TYR A 158 -3.06 -15.53 -4.81
C TYR A 158 -2.26 -14.51 -4.00
N LEU A 159 -2.82 -13.32 -3.74
CA LEU A 159 -2.16 -12.23 -3.02
C LEU A 159 -1.82 -12.66 -1.57
N PRO A 160 -0.58 -12.42 -1.09
CA PRO A 160 -0.20 -12.67 0.30
C PRO A 160 -1.09 -11.92 1.30
N LEU A 161 -1.20 -12.44 2.52
CA LEU A 161 -2.09 -11.91 3.56
C LEU A 161 -1.40 -10.86 4.45
N GLY A 162 -0.07 -10.73 4.35
CA GLY A 162 0.70 -9.75 5.08
C GLY A 162 2.18 -9.78 4.73
N ALA A 163 2.94 -8.97 5.47
CA ALA A 163 4.39 -8.90 5.36
C ALA A 163 5.03 -8.66 6.73
N THR A 164 6.31 -8.99 6.86
CA THR A 164 7.15 -8.53 7.97
C THR A 164 8.26 -7.65 7.42
N ILE A 165 8.52 -6.51 8.06
CA ILE A 165 9.63 -5.61 7.73
C ILE A 165 10.69 -5.75 8.82
N ASP A 166 11.92 -6.03 8.41
CA ASP A 166 13.10 -6.23 9.28
C ASP A 166 12.89 -7.29 10.38
N GLY A 167 11.93 -8.21 10.18
CA GLY A 167 11.54 -9.23 11.16
C GLY A 167 10.93 -8.68 12.46
N LYS A 168 10.65 -7.38 12.54
CA LYS A 168 10.22 -6.69 13.76
C LYS A 168 8.89 -5.97 13.64
N ILE A 169 8.46 -5.67 12.43
CA ILE A 169 7.18 -5.02 12.15
C ILE A 169 6.31 -6.01 11.38
N PHE A 170 5.05 -6.17 11.78
CA PHE A 170 4.06 -6.93 11.00
C PHE A 170 3.12 -5.98 10.27
N ALA A 171 2.86 -6.24 8.99
CA ALA A 171 1.98 -5.46 8.16
C ALA A 171 0.87 -6.32 7.56
N CYS A 172 -0.39 -5.88 7.68
CA CYS A 172 -1.55 -6.48 7.01
C CYS A 172 -2.56 -5.39 6.65
N HIS A 173 -3.62 -5.70 5.90
CA HIS A 173 -4.60 -4.68 5.51
C HIS A 173 -5.45 -4.20 6.70
N GLY A 174 -6.15 -5.14 7.33
CA GLY A 174 -7.10 -4.92 8.42
C GLY A 174 -6.43 -4.97 9.78
N GLY A 175 -6.47 -6.11 10.46
CA GLY A 175 -6.15 -6.13 11.89
C GLY A 175 -5.88 -7.51 12.47
N LEU A 176 -5.84 -7.59 13.79
CA LEU A 176 -5.61 -8.85 14.49
C LEU A 176 -6.87 -9.72 14.54
N SER A 177 -6.67 -11.02 14.75
CA SER A 177 -7.73 -12.02 14.86
C SER A 177 -7.69 -12.67 16.25
N PRO A 178 -8.84 -12.89 16.92
CA PRO A 178 -8.87 -13.69 18.15
C PRO A 178 -8.48 -15.15 17.93
N SER A 179 -8.54 -15.63 16.68
CA SER A 179 -8.12 -16.98 16.29
C SER A 179 -6.62 -17.10 15.96
N CYS A 180 -5.87 -15.99 16.01
CA CYS A 180 -4.47 -15.92 15.62
C CYS A 180 -3.61 -15.20 16.67
N GLN A 181 -2.79 -15.95 17.38
CA GLN A 181 -1.82 -15.40 18.34
C GLN A 181 -0.40 -15.37 17.77
N GLN A 182 -0.09 -16.25 16.81
CA GLN A 182 1.25 -16.39 16.25
C GLN A 182 1.27 -16.21 14.73
N LEU A 183 2.33 -15.59 14.19
CA LEU A 183 2.53 -15.41 12.75
C LEU A 183 2.54 -16.75 12.00
N ASP A 184 3.00 -17.84 12.62
CA ASP A 184 2.99 -19.17 12.02
C ASP A 184 1.58 -19.69 11.70
N GLN A 185 0.56 -19.27 12.46
CA GLN A 185 -0.82 -19.59 12.15
C GLN A 185 -1.27 -18.92 10.85
N ILE A 186 -0.84 -17.68 10.60
CA ILE A 186 -1.09 -16.96 9.34
C ILE A 186 -0.35 -17.65 8.19
N ARG A 187 0.92 -18.05 8.40
CA ARG A 187 1.72 -18.77 7.39
C ARG A 187 1.07 -20.08 6.93
N ALA A 188 0.30 -20.73 7.81
CA ALA A 188 -0.37 -21.99 7.55
C ALA A 188 -1.77 -21.86 6.90
N VAL A 189 -2.32 -20.64 6.77
CA VAL A 189 -3.65 -20.43 6.15
C VAL A 189 -3.62 -20.83 4.67
N ASP A 190 -4.63 -21.58 4.21
CA ASP A 190 -4.88 -21.72 2.78
C ASP A 190 -5.52 -20.43 2.24
N ARG A 191 -4.69 -19.60 1.58
CA ARG A 191 -5.12 -18.29 1.06
C ARG A 191 -5.74 -18.36 -0.34
N PHE A 192 -5.55 -19.47 -1.08
CA PHE A 192 -5.87 -19.60 -2.51
C PHE A 192 -7.37 -19.81 -2.77
N ARG A 193 -8.16 -18.89 -2.23
CA ARG A 193 -9.63 -18.92 -2.24
C ARG A 193 -10.17 -17.51 -1.99
N GLU A 194 -11.46 -17.34 -2.25
CA GLU A 194 -12.22 -16.16 -1.86
C GLU A 194 -12.11 -15.92 -0.33
N ILE A 195 -12.08 -14.65 0.08
CA ILE A 195 -12.06 -14.29 1.51
C ILE A 195 -13.32 -14.86 2.18
N PRO A 196 -13.17 -15.71 3.22
CA PRO A 196 -14.31 -16.27 3.94
C PRO A 196 -15.05 -15.20 4.76
N HIS A 197 -16.25 -15.51 5.24
CA HIS A 197 -17.00 -14.61 6.11
C HIS A 197 -16.41 -14.50 7.52
N ASP A 198 -15.66 -15.50 7.98
CA ASP A 198 -15.04 -15.56 9.30
C ASP A 198 -13.66 -16.25 9.28
N GLY A 199 -12.96 -16.17 10.42
CA GLY A 199 -11.64 -16.78 10.64
C GLY A 199 -10.46 -15.86 10.31
N ILE A 200 -9.24 -16.39 10.51
CA ILE A 200 -7.99 -15.62 10.46
C ILE A 200 -7.86 -14.76 9.20
N MET A 201 -8.18 -15.32 8.03
CA MET A 201 -8.09 -14.59 6.75
C MET A 201 -9.07 -13.42 6.66
N ALA A 202 -10.32 -13.60 7.12
CA ALA A 202 -11.32 -12.54 7.13
C ALA A 202 -10.91 -11.43 8.11
N ASP A 203 -10.50 -11.81 9.32
CA ASP A 203 -10.11 -10.86 10.36
C ASP A 203 -8.89 -10.03 9.96
N LEU A 204 -7.89 -10.64 9.30
CA LEU A 204 -6.68 -9.94 8.83
C LEU A 204 -6.97 -8.80 7.85
N VAL A 205 -8.10 -8.85 7.14
CA VAL A 205 -8.50 -7.81 6.19
C VAL A 205 -9.68 -6.95 6.67
N TRP A 206 -10.36 -7.30 7.76
CA TRP A 206 -11.55 -6.56 8.24
C TRP A 206 -11.44 -5.99 9.66
N SER A 207 -10.51 -6.47 10.48
CA SER A 207 -10.38 -6.04 11.88
C SER A 207 -9.80 -4.63 12.00
N ASP A 208 -10.16 -3.93 13.08
CA ASP A 208 -9.82 -2.52 13.34
C ASP A 208 -9.29 -2.28 14.75
N PRO A 209 -8.30 -1.38 14.95
CA PRO A 209 -7.93 -0.93 16.28
C PRO A 209 -9.03 -0.05 16.89
N ASP A 210 -9.29 -0.19 18.19
CA ASP A 210 -10.18 0.69 18.95
C ASP A 210 -9.57 1.04 20.32
N VAL A 211 -9.35 2.34 20.56
CA VAL A 211 -8.77 2.86 21.81
C VAL A 211 -9.72 2.78 23.00
N ALA A 212 -11.02 2.56 22.78
CA ALA A 212 -12.03 2.49 23.82
C ALA A 212 -12.16 1.11 24.47
N ILE A 213 -11.46 0.09 23.95
CA ILE A 213 -11.47 -1.28 24.46
C ILE A 213 -10.05 -1.77 24.75
N SER A 214 -9.92 -2.79 25.59
CA SER A 214 -8.63 -3.42 25.91
C SER A 214 -8.43 -4.76 25.19
N ASP A 215 -9.49 -5.56 25.09
CA ASP A 215 -9.53 -6.88 24.44
C ASP A 215 -10.26 -6.81 23.07
N PHE A 216 -10.55 -7.95 22.45
CA PHE A 216 -11.36 -8.04 21.25
C PHE A 216 -12.85 -7.73 21.49
N LYS A 217 -13.49 -7.14 20.48
CA LYS A 217 -14.95 -6.96 20.40
C LYS A 217 -15.42 -7.19 18.97
N LEU A 218 -16.67 -7.62 18.78
CA LEU A 218 -17.24 -7.75 17.43
C LEU A 218 -17.21 -6.41 16.69
N SER A 219 -16.78 -6.45 15.43
CA SER A 219 -16.73 -5.26 14.57
C SER A 219 -18.13 -4.78 14.18
N PRO A 220 -18.40 -3.45 14.21
CA PRO A 220 -19.64 -2.90 13.70
C PRO A 220 -19.79 -3.03 12.17
N ARG A 221 -18.72 -3.40 11.44
CA ARG A 221 -18.76 -3.63 9.99
C ARG A 221 -19.51 -4.90 9.59
N GLY A 222 -19.78 -5.80 10.54
CA GLY A 222 -20.37 -7.11 10.28
C GLY A 222 -19.36 -8.19 9.87
N ALA A 223 -18.06 -7.86 9.80
CA ALA A 223 -16.95 -8.78 9.58
C ALA A 223 -15.72 -8.31 10.39
N GLY A 224 -14.87 -9.25 10.81
CA GLY A 224 -13.70 -8.97 11.63
C GLY A 224 -14.02 -8.56 13.07
N TYR A 225 -13.01 -8.06 13.78
CA TYR A 225 -13.09 -7.66 15.18
C TYR A 225 -12.49 -6.27 15.39
N LEU A 226 -12.98 -5.56 16.40
CA LEU A 226 -12.22 -4.50 17.04
C LEU A 226 -11.18 -5.13 17.97
N PHE A 227 -9.97 -4.56 18.05
CA PHE A 227 -8.93 -4.98 18.99
C PHE A 227 -8.34 -3.80 19.77
N GLY A 228 -8.09 -4.01 21.06
CA GLY A 228 -7.53 -3.01 21.97
C GLY A 228 -6.02 -3.14 22.22
N ASN A 229 -5.52 -2.31 23.15
CA ASN A 229 -4.08 -2.27 23.48
C ASN A 229 -3.53 -3.60 24.00
N ASP A 230 -4.28 -4.33 24.84
CA ASP A 230 -3.78 -5.56 25.46
C ASP A 230 -3.58 -6.66 24.41
N VAL A 231 -4.45 -6.68 23.40
CA VAL A 231 -4.37 -7.62 22.27
C VAL A 231 -3.09 -7.40 21.48
N ILE A 232 -2.82 -6.16 21.05
CA ILE A 232 -1.63 -5.86 20.26
C ILE A 232 -0.35 -6.02 21.09
N ASP A 233 -0.37 -5.64 22.37
CA ASP A 233 0.76 -5.81 23.28
C ASP A 233 1.15 -7.29 23.38
N LYS A 234 0.15 -8.15 23.62
CA LYS A 234 0.35 -9.60 23.68
C LYS A 234 0.85 -10.16 22.35
N PHE A 235 0.20 -9.79 21.24
CA PHE A 235 0.58 -10.27 19.91
C PHE A 235 2.02 -9.89 19.54
N CYS A 236 2.41 -8.63 19.80
CA CYS A 236 3.77 -8.18 19.57
C CYS A 236 4.78 -8.93 20.46
N GLN A 237 4.47 -9.13 21.74
CA GLN A 237 5.32 -9.87 22.67
C GLN A 237 5.51 -11.33 22.23
N ASP A 238 4.43 -12.05 21.92
CA ASP A 238 4.46 -13.46 21.54
C ASP A 238 5.25 -13.69 20.23
N ASN A 239 5.26 -12.70 19.33
CA ASN A 239 5.91 -12.81 18.02
C ASN A 239 7.23 -12.04 17.92
N ASN A 240 7.76 -11.50 19.03
CA ASN A 240 8.98 -10.69 19.07
C ASN A 240 8.95 -9.49 18.09
N LEU A 241 7.77 -8.87 17.95
CA LEU A 241 7.52 -7.68 17.14
C LEU A 241 7.50 -6.43 18.02
N VAL A 242 7.71 -5.27 17.40
CA VAL A 242 7.63 -3.96 18.07
C VAL A 242 6.44 -3.12 17.60
N GLN A 243 5.88 -3.44 16.43
CA GLN A 243 4.85 -2.63 15.79
C GLN A 243 4.00 -3.45 14.81
N MET A 244 2.75 -3.02 14.66
CA MET A 244 1.87 -3.37 13.56
C MET A 244 1.62 -2.16 12.65
N ILE A 245 1.64 -2.36 11.34
CA ILE A 245 1.25 -1.37 10.34
C ILE A 245 0.05 -1.92 9.57
N ARG A 246 -0.98 -1.10 9.37
CA ARG A 246 -2.21 -1.49 8.69
C ARG A 246 -2.86 -0.34 7.93
N ALA A 247 -3.94 -0.61 7.20
CA ALA A 247 -4.64 0.37 6.34
C ALA A 247 -6.14 0.43 6.67
N HIS A 248 -7.08 0.28 5.72
CA HIS A 248 -8.53 -0.03 5.91
C HIS A 248 -9.43 1.01 6.61
N GLN A 249 -8.90 1.85 7.50
CA GLN A 249 -9.65 2.93 8.15
C GLN A 249 -9.26 4.29 7.58
N LEU A 250 -10.27 5.02 7.10
CA LEU A 250 -10.13 6.42 6.69
C LEU A 250 -9.51 7.24 7.82
N CYS A 251 -8.37 7.86 7.53
CA CYS A 251 -7.70 8.80 8.43
C CYS A 251 -7.76 10.21 7.85
N ASN A 252 -8.33 11.18 8.58
CA ASN A 252 -8.46 12.55 8.09
C ASN A 252 -7.12 13.21 7.74
N GLU A 253 -6.06 12.93 8.51
CA GLU A 253 -4.70 13.42 8.24
C GLU A 253 -3.87 12.44 7.39
N GLY A 254 -4.51 11.42 6.78
CA GLY A 254 -3.84 10.38 6.00
C GLY A 254 -3.18 9.28 6.82
N TYR A 255 -3.10 9.43 8.15
CA TYR A 255 -2.59 8.40 9.05
C TYR A 255 -3.22 8.48 10.44
N THR A 256 -3.04 7.45 11.26
CA THR A 256 -3.32 7.48 12.70
C THR A 256 -2.30 6.63 13.44
N SER A 257 -1.72 7.18 14.52
CA SER A 257 -0.85 6.44 15.43
C SER A 257 -1.59 6.07 16.70
N TYR A 258 -1.64 4.77 17.00
CA TYR A 258 -2.23 4.22 18.21
C TYR A 258 -1.14 3.78 19.17
N TRP A 259 -1.43 3.95 20.48
CA TRP A 259 -0.62 3.42 21.58
C TRP A 259 0.89 3.67 21.43
N LYS A 260 1.25 4.93 21.15
CA LYS A 260 2.63 5.42 20.97
C LYS A 260 3.36 4.75 19.79
N GLY A 261 2.67 4.63 18.66
CA GLY A 261 3.23 4.08 17.43
C GLY A 261 3.29 2.56 17.38
N LYS A 262 2.64 1.86 18.32
CA LYS A 262 2.60 0.39 18.32
C LYS A 262 1.68 -0.16 17.23
N CYS A 263 0.60 0.54 16.91
CA CYS A 263 -0.18 0.31 15.70
C CYS A 263 -0.21 1.60 14.89
N LEU A 264 0.08 1.50 13.59
CA LEU A 264 -0.05 2.61 12.65
C LEU A 264 -1.10 2.26 11.60
N THR A 265 -2.07 3.16 11.39
CA THR A 265 -2.94 3.13 10.22
C THR A 265 -2.40 4.08 9.17
N VAL A 266 -2.19 3.58 7.95
CA VAL A 266 -1.78 4.33 6.76
C VAL A 266 -2.96 4.43 5.80
N TRP A 267 -3.28 5.63 5.34
CA TRP A 267 -4.34 5.87 4.37
C TRP A 267 -3.80 6.67 3.19
N SER A 268 -3.90 6.16 1.97
CA SER A 268 -3.21 6.72 0.80
C SER A 268 -4.14 7.26 -0.30
N ALA A 269 -5.45 7.35 -0.03
CA ALA A 269 -6.46 7.90 -0.95
C ALA A 269 -6.96 9.28 -0.46
N PRO A 270 -6.39 10.40 -0.93
CA PRO A 270 -6.80 11.74 -0.49
C PRO A 270 -8.17 12.10 -1.06
N ASN A 271 -8.90 13.00 -0.39
CA ASN A 271 -10.28 13.35 -0.72
C ASN A 271 -11.12 12.12 -1.11
N TYR A 272 -11.07 11.11 -0.26
CA TYR A 272 -11.61 9.78 -0.56
C TYR A 272 -13.05 9.89 -1.06
N CYS A 273 -13.37 9.12 -2.10
CA CYS A 273 -14.71 9.11 -2.68
C CYS A 273 -15.17 10.49 -3.19
N TYR A 274 -14.22 11.38 -3.52
CA TYR A 274 -14.47 12.73 -4.04
C TYR A 274 -15.27 13.62 -3.08
N ARG A 275 -15.26 13.31 -1.77
CA ARG A 275 -16.16 13.97 -0.80
C ARG A 275 -15.64 14.04 0.63
N CYS A 276 -14.74 13.15 1.02
CA CYS A 276 -14.32 13.04 2.43
C CYS A 276 -13.40 14.19 2.85
N GLY A 277 -12.70 14.85 1.92
CA GLY A 277 -11.79 15.96 2.22
C GLY A 277 -10.60 15.58 3.12
N ASN A 278 -10.33 14.29 3.32
CA ASN A 278 -9.16 13.82 4.06
C ASN A 278 -7.88 14.02 3.24
N LYS A 279 -6.75 14.14 3.94
CA LYS A 279 -5.42 13.99 3.36
C LYS A 279 -5.08 12.51 3.18
N ALA A 280 -3.96 12.25 2.52
CA ALA A 280 -3.35 10.95 2.40
C ALA A 280 -1.91 10.96 2.92
N SER A 281 -1.35 9.77 3.14
CA SER A 281 0.05 9.63 3.50
C SER A 281 0.69 8.37 2.92
N VAL A 282 2.01 8.37 2.86
CA VAL A 282 2.86 7.20 2.67
C VAL A 282 3.77 7.10 3.88
N LEU A 283 3.92 5.91 4.47
CA LEU A 283 4.83 5.69 5.59
C LEU A 283 6.21 5.28 5.06
N GLU A 284 7.21 6.11 5.30
CA GLU A 284 8.60 5.84 4.93
C GLU A 284 9.34 5.22 6.13
N ILE A 285 10.00 4.09 5.91
CA ILE A 285 10.79 3.36 6.91
C ILE A 285 12.21 3.19 6.36
N LEU A 286 13.23 3.71 7.03
CA LEU A 286 14.59 3.75 6.48
C LEU A 286 15.53 2.72 7.05
N HIS A 287 15.53 2.63 8.38
CA HIS A 287 16.35 1.69 9.11
C HIS A 287 15.70 1.46 10.47
N SER A 288 15.62 0.20 10.85
CA SER A 288 15.17 -0.16 12.18
C SER A 288 16.31 -0.67 13.05
N ASN A 289 16.91 0.22 13.85
CA ASN A 289 17.72 -0.23 14.99
C ASN A 289 16.79 -0.63 16.15
N TYR A 290 16.12 -1.79 16.04
CA TYR A 290 15.29 -2.36 17.09
C TYR A 290 16.05 -3.37 17.97
N ASP A 291 17.34 -3.14 18.21
CA ASP A 291 18.11 -4.01 19.11
C ASP A 291 17.51 -3.97 20.52
N SER A 292 16.99 -5.12 20.94
CA SER A 292 16.56 -5.40 22.30
C SER A 292 17.80 -5.42 23.20
N LYS A 293 17.95 -4.45 24.09
CA LYS A 293 18.83 -4.63 25.24
C LYS A 293 18.29 -5.79 26.09
N ASP A 294 18.99 -6.91 26.07
CA ASP A 294 18.78 -8.03 26.99
C ASP A 294 18.99 -7.55 28.45
N PRO A 295 17.99 -7.61 29.35
CA PRO A 295 18.14 -7.12 30.72
C PRO A 295 19.02 -8.01 31.62
N THR A 296 19.63 -9.08 31.13
CA THR A 296 20.21 -10.13 31.99
C THR A 296 21.71 -10.05 32.24
N ASN A 297 22.41 -8.98 31.85
CA ASN A 297 23.84 -8.80 32.13
C ASN A 297 24.19 -7.38 32.64
N GLY A 298 24.37 -7.23 33.96
CA GLY A 298 25.32 -6.26 34.52
C GLY A 298 24.79 -5.23 35.51
N SER A 299 25.00 -5.53 36.80
CA SER A 299 25.25 -4.63 37.95
C SER A 299 24.21 -3.56 38.32
N ASP A 300 23.47 -3.87 39.39
CA ASP A 300 23.00 -3.02 40.49
C ASP A 300 23.26 -1.50 40.37
N GLY A 301 22.21 -0.77 40.01
CA GLY A 301 22.08 0.67 40.18
C GLY A 301 20.61 1.04 40.27
N GLU A 302 20.18 1.56 41.42
CA GLU A 302 18.82 2.01 41.71
C GLU A 302 18.27 2.93 40.61
N ILE A 303 17.10 2.61 40.05
CA ILE A 303 16.29 3.57 39.28
C ILE A 303 14.99 3.81 40.06
N SER A 304 15.05 4.82 40.93
CA SER A 304 13.89 5.54 41.43
C SER A 304 13.24 6.33 40.29
N SER A 305 11.91 6.33 40.29
CA SER A 305 10.99 7.09 39.43
C SER A 305 11.54 8.44 38.93
N ILE A 306 11.75 8.57 37.63
CA ILE A 306 11.97 9.87 36.96
C ILE A 306 11.05 9.97 35.75
N ASN A 307 10.32 11.07 35.73
CA ASN A 307 9.44 11.54 34.68
C ASN A 307 10.18 11.66 33.35
N GLY A 308 9.51 11.23 32.27
CA GLY A 308 9.59 11.82 30.94
C GLY A 308 10.95 12.24 30.43
N GLU A 309 11.74 11.31 29.91
CA GLU A 309 12.74 11.60 28.88
C GLU A 309 13.06 10.30 28.12
N PHE A 310 12.66 10.25 26.84
CA PHE A 310 13.12 9.19 25.93
C PHE A 310 14.63 9.39 25.75
N ILE A 311 15.41 8.49 26.36
CA ILE A 311 16.87 8.46 26.23
C ILE A 311 17.20 8.33 24.74
N GLY A 312 17.89 9.34 24.20
CA GLY A 312 18.27 9.43 22.80
C GLY A 312 19.06 8.20 22.36
N VAL A 313 18.56 7.53 21.32
CA VAL A 313 19.37 6.61 20.53
C VAL A 313 20.29 7.49 19.69
N ASN A 314 21.57 7.55 20.04
CA ASN A 314 22.61 8.05 19.13
C ASN A 314 22.61 7.13 17.90
N THR A 315 22.04 7.62 16.80
CA THR A 315 22.24 7.02 15.48
C THR A 315 23.65 7.38 15.03
N SER A 316 24.66 6.59 15.43
CA SER A 316 25.96 6.61 14.76
C SER A 316 25.76 6.11 13.33
N PHE A 317 25.70 7.05 12.40
CA PHE A 317 25.67 6.80 10.96
C PHE A 317 27.08 6.43 10.50
N GLU A 318 27.59 5.29 10.99
CA GLU A 318 28.94 4.83 10.68
C GLU A 318 28.87 3.45 10.02
N SER A 319 29.39 3.39 8.78
CA SER A 319 29.62 2.22 7.92
C SER A 319 28.53 1.77 6.94
N PHE A 320 28.01 2.68 6.11
CA PHE A 320 27.54 2.30 4.76
C PHE A 320 28.11 3.30 3.75
N GLY A 321 28.71 2.80 2.67
CA GLY A 321 29.45 3.62 1.70
C GLY A 321 28.56 4.70 1.10
N ASP A 322 29.12 5.91 0.96
CA ASP A 322 28.48 7.08 0.33
C ASP A 322 28.09 6.86 -1.15
N ASP A 323 28.30 5.66 -1.70
CA ASP A 323 28.21 5.34 -3.12
C ASP A 323 26.87 4.69 -3.56
N ASP A 324 25.91 4.45 -2.66
CA ASP A 324 24.57 3.94 -3.05
C ASP A 324 23.57 5.09 -3.25
N ASP A 325 23.41 5.51 -4.52
CA ASP A 325 22.49 6.58 -4.94
C ASP A 325 21.05 6.39 -4.43
N ASP A 326 20.57 5.15 -4.36
CA ASP A 326 19.23 4.81 -3.84
C ASP A 326 19.06 5.26 -2.38
N TYR A 327 20.07 5.04 -1.55
CA TYR A 327 20.03 5.36 -0.12
C TYR A 327 20.10 6.87 0.13
N ASN A 328 20.78 7.60 -0.76
CA ASN A 328 20.91 9.05 -0.68
C ASN A 328 19.56 9.77 -0.87
N ASP A 329 18.69 9.32 -1.78
CA ASP A 329 17.36 9.92 -1.95
C ASP A 329 16.48 9.71 -0.71
N TYR A 330 16.40 8.48 -0.23
CA TYR A 330 15.71 8.12 1.01
C TYR A 330 16.19 8.94 2.22
N ARG A 331 17.52 9.02 2.39
CA ARG A 331 18.15 9.82 3.45
C ARG A 331 17.85 11.31 3.31
N ASN A 332 17.82 11.85 2.10
CA ASN A 332 17.47 13.25 1.87
C ASN A 332 16.01 13.54 2.23
N ARG A 333 15.08 12.68 1.82
CA ARG A 333 13.66 12.78 2.20
C ARG A 333 13.49 12.70 3.72
N PHE A 334 14.23 11.80 4.37
CA PHE A 334 14.27 11.70 5.83
C PHE A 334 14.82 12.94 6.52
N ASN A 335 15.97 13.44 6.08
CA ASN A 335 16.63 14.55 6.74
C ASN A 335 15.74 15.79 6.68
N ASN A 336 15.03 15.98 5.56
CA ASN A 336 14.01 17.00 5.42
C ASN A 336 12.82 16.78 6.37
N SER A 337 12.42 15.52 6.60
CA SER A 337 11.31 15.14 7.49
C SER A 337 11.70 14.89 8.96
N SER A 338 12.97 14.96 9.33
CA SER A 338 13.50 14.43 10.61
C SER A 338 12.93 15.12 11.86
N ARG A 339 12.27 16.26 11.70
CA ARG A 339 11.53 16.97 12.76
C ARG A 339 10.15 16.37 13.06
N LEU A 340 9.61 15.53 12.17
CA LEU A 340 8.21 15.08 12.20
C LEU A 340 7.97 13.84 13.06
N HIS A 341 9.00 13.03 13.37
CA HIS A 341 8.80 11.72 14.03
C HIS A 341 8.02 11.82 15.35
N LYS A 342 8.43 12.74 16.23
CA LYS A 342 7.77 12.94 17.54
C LYS A 342 6.35 13.47 17.39
N GLN A 343 6.11 14.29 16.37
CA GLN A 343 4.81 14.90 16.13
C GLN A 343 3.79 13.90 15.56
N GLN A 344 4.26 12.96 14.74
CA GLN A 344 3.43 11.94 14.08
C GLN A 344 3.20 10.68 14.94
N GLY A 345 3.90 10.57 16.09
CA GLY A 345 3.76 9.42 17.00
C GLY A 345 4.27 8.10 16.41
N VAL A 346 5.30 8.15 15.56
CA VAL A 346 5.91 6.98 14.92
C VAL A 346 7.18 6.53 15.66
N LEU A 347 7.68 5.33 15.36
CA LEU A 347 8.94 4.84 15.93
C LEU A 347 10.15 5.55 15.26
N PRO A 348 11.34 5.57 15.90
CA PRO A 348 12.54 6.13 15.29
C PRO A 348 12.82 5.52 13.91
N GLY A 349 13.25 6.34 12.94
CA GLY A 349 13.54 5.90 11.57
C GLY A 349 12.32 5.81 10.65
N GLN A 350 11.14 6.23 11.13
CA GLN A 350 9.89 6.22 10.38
C GLN A 350 9.29 7.62 10.25
N PHE A 351 8.65 7.96 9.15
CA PHE A 351 7.83 9.17 9.03
C PHE A 351 6.71 9.01 8.01
N PHE A 352 5.62 9.75 8.21
CA PHE A 352 4.57 9.88 7.21
C PHE A 352 4.87 11.04 6.27
N ASN A 353 4.87 10.76 4.97
CA ASN A 353 4.88 11.76 3.91
C ASN A 353 3.42 12.08 3.56
N VAL A 354 2.89 13.18 4.10
CA VAL A 354 1.48 13.57 3.98
C VAL A 354 1.27 14.42 2.74
N PHE A 355 0.19 14.18 2.01
CA PHE A 355 -0.16 14.89 0.78
C PHE A 355 -1.68 15.07 0.61
N GLU A 356 -2.04 16.05 -0.21
CA GLU A 356 -3.42 16.36 -0.57
C GLU A 356 -3.79 15.75 -1.93
N ALA A 357 -5.05 15.86 -2.31
CA ALA A 357 -5.55 15.31 -3.56
C ALA A 357 -4.82 15.88 -4.79
N SER A 358 -4.65 15.04 -5.81
CA SER A 358 -4.18 15.49 -7.12
C SER A 358 -5.19 16.46 -7.75
N LYS A 359 -4.70 17.30 -8.68
CA LYS A 359 -5.58 18.22 -9.42
C LYS A 359 -6.65 17.47 -10.20
N GLU A 360 -6.29 16.31 -10.74
CA GLU A 360 -7.20 15.43 -11.45
C GLU A 360 -8.32 14.88 -10.54
N ASN A 361 -8.03 14.56 -9.28
CA ASN A 361 -9.06 14.18 -8.30
C ASN A 361 -9.99 15.35 -7.97
N ASP A 362 -9.45 16.56 -7.80
CA ASP A 362 -10.25 17.77 -7.60
C ASP A 362 -11.13 18.08 -8.82
N GLU A 363 -10.60 17.92 -10.04
CA GLU A 363 -11.35 18.07 -11.29
C GLU A 363 -12.48 17.05 -11.40
N ASP A 364 -12.22 15.77 -11.10
CA ASP A 364 -13.24 14.71 -11.04
C ASP A 364 -14.35 15.07 -10.04
N THR A 365 -13.96 15.56 -8.85
CA THR A 365 -14.89 16.02 -7.82
C THR A 365 -15.77 17.16 -8.33
N LEU A 366 -15.18 18.15 -9.02
CA LEU A 366 -15.90 19.28 -9.60
C LEU A 366 -16.83 18.89 -10.75
N GLN A 367 -16.50 17.83 -11.49
CA GLN A 367 -17.34 17.26 -12.55
C GLN A 367 -18.51 16.41 -12.00
N GLY A 368 -18.66 16.30 -10.69
CA GLY A 368 -19.77 15.57 -10.07
C GLY A 368 -19.58 14.05 -10.06
N LYS A 369 -18.36 13.57 -10.32
CA LYS A 369 -18.05 12.15 -10.18
C LYS A 369 -18.25 11.71 -8.73
N SER A 370 -19.07 10.67 -8.56
CA SER A 370 -19.46 10.11 -7.26
C SER A 370 -19.01 8.66 -7.07
N VAL A 371 -19.17 8.13 -5.85
CA VAL A 371 -18.73 6.78 -5.48
C VAL A 371 -19.32 5.71 -6.41
N ASN A 372 -18.49 4.73 -6.80
CA ASN A 372 -18.85 3.57 -7.65
C ASN A 372 -19.10 3.89 -9.14
N GLY A 373 -18.60 5.00 -9.66
CA GLY A 373 -18.69 5.25 -11.10
C GLY A 373 -20.06 5.74 -11.59
N ILE A 374 -21.00 6.03 -10.68
CA ILE A 374 -22.37 6.45 -11.02
C ILE A 374 -22.42 7.98 -11.02
N ASN A 375 -22.35 8.58 -12.21
CA ASN A 375 -22.74 9.97 -12.42
C ASN A 375 -24.28 10.03 -12.45
N PHE A 376 -24.89 10.98 -11.74
CA PHE A 376 -26.35 11.19 -11.81
C PHE A 376 -26.79 11.83 -13.14
N ASP A 377 -25.87 12.31 -13.97
CA ASP A 377 -26.17 13.12 -15.15
C ASP A 377 -25.25 12.79 -16.36
N ASP A 378 -25.26 11.57 -16.91
CA ASP A 378 -24.57 11.27 -18.18
C ASP A 378 -25.55 11.32 -19.38
N GLU A 379 -25.84 12.54 -19.87
CA GLU A 379 -26.26 12.78 -21.26
C GLU A 379 -25.04 13.22 -22.10
N LEU A 380 -24.60 12.33 -23.00
CA LEU A 380 -24.00 12.61 -24.31
C LEU A 380 -23.03 13.81 -24.46
N SER A 381 -21.74 13.54 -24.60
CA SER A 381 -20.99 14.09 -25.73
C SER A 381 -19.69 13.32 -26.02
N THR A 382 -19.64 12.77 -27.22
CA THR A 382 -18.44 12.27 -27.90
C THR A 382 -17.69 13.42 -28.55
N SER A 383 -16.37 13.51 -28.36
CA SER A 383 -15.48 14.15 -29.34
C SER A 383 -14.08 13.56 -29.23
N ASP A 384 -13.67 12.93 -30.33
CA ASP A 384 -12.29 12.62 -30.67
C ASP A 384 -11.43 13.89 -30.68
N ASP A 385 -10.21 13.79 -30.18
CA ASP A 385 -9.09 14.55 -30.76
C ASP A 385 -7.77 13.79 -30.57
N THR A 386 -7.13 13.53 -31.71
CA THR A 386 -5.81 12.90 -31.83
C THR A 386 -4.79 13.93 -32.30
N SER A 387 -3.74 14.15 -31.51
CA SER A 387 -2.41 14.63 -31.93
C SER A 387 -1.51 14.58 -30.68
N GLY A 388 -0.23 14.23 -30.67
CA GLY A 388 0.77 13.93 -31.69
C GLY A 388 2.15 14.26 -31.08
N SER A 389 3.19 13.51 -31.50
CA SER A 389 4.64 13.64 -31.18
C SER A 389 5.08 13.01 -29.86
N GLY A 390 6.12 12.16 -29.77
CA GLY A 390 7.09 11.71 -30.76
C GLY A 390 8.42 11.34 -30.07
N GLY A 391 8.76 10.04 -30.08
CA GLY A 391 10.12 9.47 -30.13
C GLY A 391 11.12 9.76 -29.00
N ASN A 392 11.42 8.72 -28.22
CA ASN A 392 12.83 8.33 -28.01
C ASN A 392 12.96 6.83 -27.67
N ASN A 393 13.45 6.03 -28.63
CA ASN A 393 13.86 4.65 -28.41
C ASN A 393 15.18 4.64 -27.64
N ASN A 394 15.11 4.69 -26.32
CA ASN A 394 16.22 4.30 -25.47
C ASN A 394 15.92 2.92 -24.85
N LYS A 395 16.90 2.01 -24.93
CA LYS A 395 16.91 0.69 -24.29
C LYS A 395 17.07 0.81 -22.76
N GLY A 396 16.30 1.70 -22.15
CA GLY A 396 16.31 2.01 -20.73
C GLY A 396 14.95 1.74 -20.10
N ASP A 397 14.92 1.75 -18.79
CA ASP A 397 13.73 1.55 -17.97
C ASP A 397 12.70 2.67 -18.19
N PHE A 398 11.58 2.38 -18.87
CA PHE A 398 10.57 3.39 -19.23
C PHE A 398 9.96 4.07 -18.01
N PHE A 399 9.57 3.30 -16.99
CA PHE A 399 8.91 3.84 -15.80
C PHE A 399 9.84 4.75 -15.01
N ALA A 400 11.08 4.31 -14.77
CA ALA A 400 12.07 5.12 -14.07
C ALA A 400 12.35 6.42 -14.84
N ALA A 401 12.46 6.38 -16.17
CA ALA A 401 12.64 7.56 -17.00
C ALA A 401 11.45 8.53 -16.93
N PHE A 402 10.21 8.00 -17.02
CA PHE A 402 8.98 8.80 -16.97
C PHE A 402 8.88 9.69 -15.71
N PHE A 403 9.33 9.18 -14.56
CA PHE A 403 9.31 9.94 -13.30
C PHE A 403 10.56 10.80 -13.08
N GLN A 404 11.72 10.43 -13.64
CA GLN A 404 12.94 11.26 -13.56
C GLN A 404 12.79 12.60 -14.28
N GLU A 405 12.00 12.67 -15.36
CA GLU A 405 11.78 13.89 -16.14
C GLU A 405 10.81 14.87 -15.48
N ARG A 406 10.09 14.47 -14.43
CA ARG A 406 9.14 15.34 -13.71
C ARG A 406 9.82 16.05 -12.54
N PRO A 407 9.53 17.34 -12.30
CA PRO A 407 10.03 18.02 -11.10
C PRO A 407 9.46 17.31 -9.87
N LYS A 408 10.36 16.84 -8.98
CA LYS A 408 9.96 16.29 -7.67
C LYS A 408 9.12 17.32 -6.93
N ARG A 409 7.88 17.00 -6.58
CA ARG A 409 7.06 17.86 -5.72
C ARG A 409 7.65 17.81 -4.31
N GLN A 410 7.99 18.98 -3.78
CA GLN A 410 8.45 19.11 -2.39
C GLN A 410 7.29 18.91 -1.42
N GLN A 411 7.61 18.32 -0.27
CA GLN A 411 6.70 18.16 0.87
C GLN A 411 6.00 19.48 1.20
N VAL A 412 4.69 19.40 1.45
CA VAL A 412 3.97 20.50 2.10
C VAL A 412 4.28 20.43 3.60
N GLU A 413 5.27 21.21 4.04
CA GLU A 413 5.49 21.46 5.47
C GLU A 413 4.31 22.27 6.02
N TYR A 414 3.36 21.62 6.70
CA TYR A 414 2.38 22.34 7.51
C TYR A 414 3.06 22.73 8.83
N PHE A 415 3.41 24.00 8.96
CA PHE A 415 3.56 24.63 10.27
C PHE A 415 2.16 24.68 10.91
N LEU A 416 1.97 24.01 12.05
CA LEU A 416 0.81 24.25 12.93
C LEU A 416 0.81 25.70 13.41
#